data_AF-A0A4U0YSP7-F1
#
_entry.id   AF-A0A4U0YSP7-F1
#
_cell.length_a   1.000
_cell.length_b   1.000
_cell.length_c   1.000
_cell.angle_alpha   90.00
_cell.angle_beta   90.00
_cell.angle_gamma   90.00
#
_symmetry.space_group_name_H-M   'P 1'
#
loop_
_entity.id
_entity.type
_entity.pdbx_description
1 polymer ?
#
loop_
_entity_poly.entity_id
_entity_poly.type
_entity_poly.pdbx_seq_one_letter_code
_entity_poly.pdbx_strand_id
1 'polypeptide(L)'
;MTFPPWHPIHLITGLTVWAIWFVVLYGGLSVACEVVPPDPTRGPLNWLNALLWLSTLVVVGVLGWAAWHCARGTPENTQPNRRFVARTSAGLYFLSAFATLAVAVPVWFLPPCI
;
A
#
# COMPACT_ATOMS: atom_id res chain seq x y z
N MET A 1 -1.88 21.88 -2.36
CA MET A 1 -2.03 21.97 -0.89
C MET A 1 -1.15 20.90 -0.27
N THR A 2 0.06 21.25 0.17
CA THR A 2 0.97 20.32 0.85
C THR A 2 0.70 20.39 2.34
N PHE A 3 0.07 19.35 2.90
CA PHE A 3 -0.12 19.26 4.35
C PHE A 3 1.25 19.08 5.02
N PRO A 4 1.51 19.78 6.14
CA PRO A 4 2.74 19.58 6.88
C PRO A 4 2.79 18.17 7.50
N PRO A 5 3.98 17.56 7.65
CA PRO A 5 4.12 16.16 8.10
C PRO A 5 3.59 15.87 9.51
N TRP A 6 3.31 16.90 10.31
CA TRP A 6 2.66 16.82 11.62
C TRP A 6 1.14 17.06 11.59
N HIS A 7 0.54 17.15 10.40
CA HIS A 7 -0.91 17.29 10.26
C HIS A 7 -1.60 15.96 10.61
N PRO A 8 -2.66 15.96 11.45
CA PRO A 8 -3.32 14.73 11.91
C PRO A 8 -3.87 13.84 10.78
N ILE A 9 -4.11 14.41 9.59
CA ILE A 9 -4.58 13.68 8.42
C ILE A 9 -3.66 12.50 8.06
N HIS A 10 -2.35 12.63 8.27
CA HIS A 10 -1.37 11.58 7.98
C HIS A 10 -1.57 10.31 8.83
N LEU A 11 -2.24 10.42 10.00
CA LEU A 11 -2.56 9.26 10.84
C LEU A 11 -3.57 8.32 10.17
N ILE A 12 -4.51 8.86 9.39
CA ILE A 12 -5.56 8.06 8.76
C ILE A 12 -5.22 7.72 7.31
N THR A 13 -4.50 8.60 6.60
CA THR A 13 -4.28 8.47 5.15
C THR A 13 -3.60 7.15 4.78
N GLY A 14 -2.59 6.70 5.52
CA GLY A 14 -1.88 5.45 5.21
C GLY A 14 -2.80 4.23 5.20
N LEU A 15 -3.58 4.06 6.27
CA LEU A 15 -4.55 2.98 6.40
C LEU A 15 -5.70 3.10 5.41
N THR A 16 -6.19 4.31 5.14
CA THR A 16 -7.25 4.53 4.14
C THR A 16 -6.79 4.16 2.73
N VAL A 17 -5.58 4.58 2.33
CA VAL A 17 -5.01 4.24 1.01
C VAL A 17 -4.82 2.72 0.90
N TRP A 18 -4.28 2.09 1.95
CA TRP A 18 -4.14 0.64 2.02
C TRP A 18 -5.47 -0.08 1.87
N ALA A 19 -6.51 0.35 2.60
CA ALA A 19 -7.83 -0.26 2.56
C ALA A 19 -8.50 -0.10 1.17
N ILE A 20 -8.41 1.09 0.57
CA ILE A 20 -8.92 1.33 -0.79
C ILE A 20 -8.20 0.41 -1.78
N TRP A 21 -6.87 0.34 -1.73
CA TRP A 21 -6.10 -0.54 -2.60
C TRP A 21 -6.50 -2.00 -2.40
N PHE A 22 -6.66 -2.46 -1.15
CA PHE A 22 -7.08 -3.82 -0.84
C PHE A 22 -8.44 -4.17 -1.47
N VAL A 23 -9.43 -3.28 -1.33
CA VAL A 23 -10.76 -3.46 -1.93
C VAL A 23 -10.70 -3.50 -3.45
N VAL A 24 -9.97 -2.56 -4.05
CA VAL A 24 -9.80 -2.49 -5.51
C VAL A 24 -9.09 -3.74 -6.04
N LEU A 25 -8.09 -4.23 -5.32
CA LEU A 25 -7.31 -5.40 -5.70
C LEU A 25 -8.17 -6.66 -5.70
N TYR A 26 -8.81 -6.98 -4.57
CA TYR A 26 -9.63 -8.20 -4.48
C TYR A 26 -10.88 -8.12 -5.34
N GLY A 27 -11.57 -6.97 -5.35
CA GLY A 27 -12.74 -6.77 -6.21
C GLY A 27 -12.38 -6.83 -7.69
N GLY A 28 -11.27 -6.20 -8.09
CA GLY A 28 -10.74 -6.25 -9.45
C GLY A 28 -10.33 -7.67 -9.85
N LEU A 29 -9.74 -8.44 -8.94
CA LEU A 29 -9.39 -9.84 -9.17
C LEU A 29 -10.65 -10.68 -9.44
N SER A 30 -11.69 -10.54 -8.61
CA SER A 30 -12.96 -11.27 -8.79
C SER A 30 -13.60 -10.98 -10.15
N VAL A 31 -13.65 -9.71 -10.56
CA VAL A 31 -14.20 -9.32 -11.88
C VAL A 31 -13.31 -9.81 -13.03
N ALA A 32 -11.99 -9.68 -12.91
CA ALA A 32 -11.06 -10.10 -13.94
C ALA A 32 -11.10 -11.62 -14.16
N CYS A 33 -11.19 -12.40 -13.09
CA CYS A 33 -11.30 -13.85 -13.17
C CYS A 33 -12.60 -14.31 -13.85
N GLU A 34 -13.72 -13.60 -13.64
CA GLU A 34 -15.00 -13.93 -14.28
C GLU A 34 -15.04 -13.51 -15.76
N VAL A 35 -14.55 -12.30 -16.08
CA VAL A 35 -14.72 -11.71 -17.42
C VAL A 35 -13.60 -12.09 -18.39
N VAL A 36 -12.35 -12.15 -17.92
CA VAL A 36 -11.17 -12.45 -18.75
C VAL A 36 -10.23 -13.39 -17.98
N PRO A 37 -10.64 -14.66 -17.77
CA PRO A 37 -9.81 -15.62 -17.06
C PRO A 37 -8.46 -15.81 -17.79
N PRO A 38 -7.33 -15.70 -17.08
CA PRO A 38 -6.02 -15.98 -17.66
C PRO A 38 -5.89 -17.46 -18.00
N ASP A 39 -5.15 -17.75 -19.07
CA ASP A 39 -4.90 -19.13 -19.50
C ASP A 39 -4.23 -19.94 -18.36
N PRO A 40 -4.87 -21.01 -17.86
CA PRO A 40 -4.38 -21.78 -16.71
C PRO A 40 -3.01 -22.44 -16.97
N THR A 41 -2.62 -22.58 -18.24
CA THR A 41 -1.31 -23.14 -18.64
C THR A 41 -0.14 -22.19 -18.41
N ARG A 42 -0.38 -20.88 -18.26
CA ARG A 42 0.68 -19.86 -18.04
C ARG A 42 1.17 -19.75 -16.60
N GLY A 43 0.54 -20.46 -15.66
CA GLY A 43 0.95 -20.45 -14.26
C GLY A 43 0.97 -19.02 -13.65
N PRO A 44 1.89 -18.73 -12.72
CA PRO A 44 1.97 -17.43 -12.03
C PRO A 44 2.40 -16.24 -12.91
N LEU A 45 2.94 -16.50 -14.11
CA LEU A 45 3.42 -15.47 -15.04
C LEU A 45 2.32 -15.09 -16.02
N ASN A 46 1.34 -14.34 -15.54
CA ASN A 46 0.23 -13.84 -16.33
C ASN A 46 0.09 -12.31 -16.21
N TRP A 47 -0.70 -11.72 -17.12
CA TRP A 47 -0.91 -10.27 -17.18
C TRP A 47 -1.59 -9.72 -15.91
N LEU A 48 -2.44 -10.54 -15.27
CA LEU A 48 -3.17 -10.16 -14.07
C LEU A 48 -2.22 -10.05 -12.86
N ASN A 49 -1.33 -11.03 -12.70
CA ASN A 49 -0.26 -11.00 -11.70
C ASN A 49 0.75 -9.86 -11.97
N ALA A 50 1.06 -9.56 -13.23
CA ALA A 50 1.89 -8.40 -13.56
C ALA A 50 1.23 -7.07 -13.16
N LEU A 51 -0.08 -6.91 -13.42
CA LEU A 51 -0.84 -5.73 -13.01
C LEU A 51 -0.95 -5.61 -11.48
N LEU A 52 -1.19 -6.73 -10.80
CA LEU A 52 -1.14 -6.85 -9.34
C LEU A 52 0.21 -6.35 -8.81
N TRP A 53 1.32 -6.89 -9.30
CA TRP A 53 2.67 -6.48 -8.93
C TRP A 53 2.91 -5.00 -9.13
N LEU A 54 2.52 -4.47 -10.30
CA LEU A 54 2.66 -3.06 -10.60
C LEU A 54 1.87 -2.20 -9.59
N SER A 55 0.62 -2.57 -9.31
CA SER A 55 -0.22 -1.84 -8.34
C SER A 55 0.37 -1.88 -6.92
N THR A 56 0.87 -3.04 -6.49
CA THR A 56 1.55 -3.24 -5.20
C THR A 56 2.77 -2.34 -5.10
N LEU A 57 3.64 -2.35 -6.12
CA LEU A 57 4.87 -1.55 -6.12
C LEU A 57 4.58 -0.05 -6.09
N VAL A 58 3.55 0.41 -6.82
CA VAL A 58 3.12 1.81 -6.79
C VAL A 58 2.64 2.20 -5.39
N VAL A 59 1.76 1.39 -4.78
CA VAL A 59 1.21 1.71 -3.45
C VAL A 59 2.29 1.64 -2.36
N VAL A 60 3.14 0.61 -2.37
CA VAL A 60 4.28 0.49 -1.45
C VAL A 60 5.25 1.65 -1.63
N GLY A 61 5.54 2.05 -2.87
CA GLY A 61 6.41 3.19 -3.16
C GLY A 61 5.85 4.50 -2.63
N VAL A 62 4.56 4.77 -2.86
CA VAL A 62 3.88 5.97 -2.36
C VAL A 62 3.83 5.99 -0.84
N LEU A 63 3.44 4.88 -0.19
CA LEU A 63 3.38 4.76 1.26
C LEU A 63 4.78 4.84 1.89
N GLY A 64 5.78 4.21 1.29
CA GLY A 64 7.17 4.26 1.74
C GLY A 64 7.77 5.66 1.61
N TRP A 65 7.48 6.36 0.51
CA TRP A 65 7.89 7.76 0.34
C TRP A 65 7.20 8.66 1.37
N ALA A 66 5.91 8.47 1.64
CA ALA A 66 5.19 9.21 2.67
C ALA A 66 5.74 8.92 4.09
N ALA A 67 6.05 7.66 4.39
CA ALA A 67 6.68 7.26 5.65
C ALA A 67 8.03 7.96 5.83
N TRP A 68 8.86 7.97 4.79
CA TRP A 68 10.16 8.63 4.80
C TRP A 68 10.04 10.14 4.93
N HIS A 69 9.07 10.75 4.25
CA HIS A 69 8.80 12.19 4.34
C HIS A 69 8.38 12.59 5.76
N CYS A 70 7.47 11.85 6.40
CA CYS A 70 7.09 12.08 7.79
C CYS A 70 8.25 11.84 8.78
N ALA A 71 9.08 10.83 8.53
CA ALA A 71 10.27 10.55 9.35
C ALA A 71 11.31 11.68 9.26
N ARG A 72 11.61 12.19 8.05
CA ARG A 72 12.53 13.31 7.85
C ARG A 72 11.98 14.64 8.33
N GLY A 73 10.68 14.87 8.18
CA GLY A 73 9.99 16.09 8.64
C GLY A 73 9.68 16.12 10.13
N THR A 74 10.20 15.16 10.92
CA THR A 74 9.96 15.08 12.36
C THR A 74 10.63 16.26 13.07
N PRO A 75 9.88 17.14 13.77
CA PRO A 75 10.46 18.29 14.48
C PRO A 75 11.39 17.89 15.63
N GLU A 76 12.30 18.80 15.98
CA GLU A 76 13.15 18.70 17.17
C GLU A 76 12.34 18.64 18.48
N ASN A 77 13.03 18.31 19.58
CA ASN A 77 12.42 17.98 20.87
C ASN A 77 11.63 19.13 21.53
N THR A 78 11.69 20.33 20.95
CA THR A 78 10.94 21.53 21.36
C THR A 78 9.44 21.41 21.13
N GLN A 79 8.96 20.45 20.31
CA GLN A 79 7.52 20.29 20.01
C GLN A 79 7.07 18.81 20.12
N PRO A 80 6.91 18.27 21.35
CA PRO A 80 6.68 16.84 21.58
C PRO A 80 5.40 16.30 20.91
N ASN A 81 4.30 17.07 20.91
CA ASN A 81 3.06 16.65 20.28
C ASN A 81 3.20 16.47 18.76
N ARG A 82 3.88 17.42 18.08
CA ARG A 82 4.09 17.35 16.63
C ARG A 82 5.04 16.22 16.25
N ARG A 83 6.06 15.97 17.07
CA ARG A 83 6.98 14.84 16.94
C ARG A 83 6.26 13.50 17.10
N PHE A 84 5.35 13.38 18.06
CA PHE A 84 4.52 12.18 18.22
C PHE A 84 3.67 11.92 16.98
N VAL A 85 2.92 12.93 16.50
CA VAL A 85 2.09 12.77 15.29
C VAL A 85 2.92 12.36 14.07
N ALA A 86 4.06 13.01 13.84
CA ALA A 86 4.93 12.70 12.70
C ALA A 86 5.50 11.27 12.77
N ARG A 87 5.98 10.83 13.95
CA ARG A 87 6.51 9.46 14.13
C ARG A 87 5.43 8.39 14.03
N THR A 88 4.27 8.60 14.66
CA THR A 88 3.15 7.66 14.60
C THR A 88 2.66 7.54 13.16
N SER A 89 2.53 8.66 12.44
CA SER A 89 2.15 8.65 11.02
C SER A 89 3.17 7.90 10.16
N ALA A 90 4.48 8.13 10.37
CA ALA A 90 5.52 7.38 9.66
C ALA A 90 5.42 5.86 9.93
N GLY A 91 5.17 5.46 11.17
CA GLY A 91 4.95 4.07 11.55
C GLY A 91 3.71 3.47 10.88
N LEU A 92 2.61 4.23 10.81
CA LEU A 92 1.37 3.78 10.14
C LEU A 92 1.56 3.62 8.64
N TYR A 93 2.24 4.57 7.96
CA TYR A 93 2.58 4.42 6.54
C TYR A 93 3.47 3.20 6.28
N PHE A 94 4.46 2.96 7.16
CA PHE A 94 5.32 1.77 7.06
C PHE A 94 4.54 0.48 7.26
N LEU A 95 3.66 0.42 8.28
CA LEU A 95 2.81 -0.74 8.55
C LEU A 95 1.87 -1.01 7.37
N SER A 96 1.26 0.03 6.80
CA SER A 96 0.43 -0.08 5.61
C SER A 96 1.23 -0.62 4.41
N ALA A 97 2.43 -0.09 4.15
CA ALA A 97 3.30 -0.60 3.08
C ALA A 97 3.69 -2.07 3.29
N PHE A 98 4.02 -2.44 4.52
CA PHE A 98 4.34 -3.82 4.90
C PHE A 98 3.13 -4.75 4.71
N ALA A 99 1.95 -4.32 5.13
CA ALA A 99 0.72 -5.07 4.93
C ALA A 99 0.39 -5.25 3.43
N THR A 100 0.59 -4.23 2.60
CA THR A 100 0.46 -4.34 1.13
C THR A 100 1.39 -5.42 0.57
N LEU A 101 2.66 -5.45 0.99
CA LEU A 101 3.62 -6.48 0.57
C LEU A 101 3.20 -7.87 1.02
N ALA A 102 2.78 -8.01 2.29
CA ALA A 102 2.33 -9.28 2.85
C ALA A 102 1.11 -9.84 2.09
N VAL A 103 0.15 -8.99 1.75
CA VAL A 103 -1.04 -9.35 0.94
C VAL A 103 -0.65 -9.76 -0.48
N ALA A 104 0.42 -9.19 -1.04
CA ALA A 104 0.91 -9.53 -2.38
C ALA A 104 1.78 -10.81 -2.44
N VAL A 105 2.19 -11.39 -1.31
CA VAL A 105 3.00 -12.63 -1.28
C VAL A 105 2.35 -13.80 -2.04
N PRO A 106 1.05 -14.10 -1.87
CA PRO A 106 0.41 -15.22 -2.58
C PRO A 106 0.47 -15.11 -4.11
N VAL A 107 0.58 -13.89 -4.66
CA VAL A 107 0.68 -13.64 -6.11
C VAL A 107 1.90 -14.33 -6.73
N TRP A 108 2.96 -14.59 -5.96
CA TRP A 108 4.13 -15.34 -6.43
C TRP A 108 3.87 -16.85 -6.60
N PHE A 109 2.98 -17.41 -5.80
CA PHE A 109 2.87 -18.86 -5.63
C PHE A 109 1.58 -19.45 -6.19
N LEU A 110 0.49 -18.68 -6.22
CA LEU A 110 -0.81 -19.17 -6.66
C LEU A 110 -1.25 -18.56 -8.00
N PRO A 111 -1.92 -19.34 -8.86
CA PRO A 111 -2.68 -18.76 -9.97
C PRO A 111 -3.78 -17.86 -9.41
N PRO A 112 -4.04 -16.70 -10.03
CA PRO A 112 -4.95 -15.69 -9.48
C PRO A 112 -6.42 -16.10 -9.50
N CYS A 113 -6.78 -17.08 -10.33
CA CYS A 113 -8.13 -17.60 -10.47
C CYS A 113 -8.08 -19.10 -10.18
N ILE A 114 -8.74 -19.50 -9.08
CA ILE A 114 -8.98 -20.90 -8.71
C ILE A 114 -10.45 -21.24 -8.90
#